data_AF-A0A3A8MZJ8-F1
#
_entry.id   AF-A0A3A8MZJ8-F1
#
_cell.length_a   1.000
_cell.length_b   1.000
_cell.length_c   1.000
_cell.angle_alpha   90.00
_cell.angle_beta   90.00
_cell.angle_gamma   90.00
#
_symmetry.space_group_name_H-M   'P 1'
#
loop_
_entity.id
_entity.type
_entity.pdbx_description
1 polymer ?
#
loop_
_entity_poly.entity_id
_entity_poly.type
_entity_poly.pdbx_seq_one_letter_code
_entity_poly.pdbx_strand_id
1 'polypeptide(L)'
;MKTYSVRSGDTLSGLAQRFHTSVGTLQKTNRIANANLIRVGQRLSVPDSFQAAAPSKGGSKASSYTVRSGDTLSAIAGRHGTTVGALAKANHISNPNKIYVGQKLTIPGRSGGTGTSKPPPTTGGTGGTGSVGGATGGSKGGVSVAQLRKIMPNLSQAKAEQYLPHLNKAMAEAKINTPKRQEMFIAQLAHESGELRYMEEIASGAAYEGRKDLGNTQPGDGKRYKGRGPIQLTGRANYRAAGKALGIDLEGHPERAKDPDVAFRIAGWYWGSRNLNSYADAGNFREVTRRINGGYNGMASREMYYRRAQGALG
;
A
#
# COMPACT_ATOMS: atom_id res chain seq x y z
N MET A 1 4.27 36.55 -0.95
CA MET A 1 4.64 35.12 -0.92
C MET A 1 5.63 34.87 0.21
N LYS A 2 5.53 33.75 0.93
CA LYS A 2 6.54 33.34 1.94
C LYS A 2 7.25 32.06 1.53
N THR A 3 8.48 31.87 2.01
CA THR A 3 9.25 30.65 1.76
C THR A 3 9.07 29.66 2.90
N TYR A 4 8.59 28.46 2.57
CA TYR A 4 8.44 27.33 3.49
C TYR A 4 9.44 26.23 3.14
N SER A 5 10.24 25.79 4.11
CA SER A 5 11.10 24.61 3.93
C SER A 5 10.32 23.35 4.28
N VAL A 6 10.19 22.46 3.30
CA VAL A 6 9.54 21.14 3.41
C VAL A 6 10.19 20.36 4.54
N ARG A 7 9.38 19.88 5.48
CA ARG A 7 9.80 19.08 6.63
C ARG A 7 9.55 17.61 6.36
N SER A 8 10.20 16.75 7.13
CA SER A 8 9.92 15.31 7.07
C SER A 8 8.43 15.06 7.34
N GLY A 9 7.77 14.35 6.42
CA GLY A 9 6.34 14.05 6.47
C GLY A 9 5.42 15.05 5.75
N ASP A 10 5.96 16.14 5.19
CA ASP A 10 5.16 17.05 4.36
C ASP A 10 4.81 16.43 3.00
N THR A 11 3.60 16.72 2.53
CA THR A 11 3.13 16.41 1.17
C THR A 11 2.53 17.68 0.55
N LEU A 12 2.55 17.81 -0.78
CA LEU A 12 1.97 18.99 -1.43
C LEU A 12 0.46 19.12 -1.16
N SER A 13 -0.26 18.02 -1.01
CA SER A 13 -1.67 18.00 -0.62
C SER A 13 -1.89 18.48 0.82
N GLY A 14 -1.08 18.00 1.77
CA GLY A 14 -1.12 18.48 3.15
C GLY A 14 -0.77 19.96 3.27
N LEU A 15 0.22 20.43 2.51
CA LEU A 15 0.61 21.84 2.47
C LEU A 15 -0.43 22.72 1.77
N ALA A 16 -1.05 22.25 0.67
CA ALA A 16 -2.12 22.96 -0.01
C ALA A 16 -3.29 23.23 0.93
N GLN A 17 -3.75 22.20 1.66
CA GLN A 17 -4.80 22.33 2.66
C GLN A 17 -4.39 23.30 3.78
N ARG A 18 -3.16 23.17 4.29
CA ARG A 18 -2.64 24.02 5.37
C ARG A 18 -2.56 25.50 4.99
N PHE A 19 -2.26 25.80 3.74
CA PHE A 19 -2.11 27.18 3.25
C PHE A 19 -3.36 27.70 2.54
N HIS A 20 -4.50 27.00 2.69
CA HIS A 20 -5.77 27.37 2.07
C HIS A 20 -5.64 27.62 0.56
N THR A 21 -4.92 26.74 -0.12
CA THR A 21 -4.66 26.79 -1.55
C THR A 21 -4.83 25.41 -2.18
N SER A 22 -4.64 25.29 -3.49
CA SER A 22 -4.72 24.01 -4.19
C SER A 22 -3.34 23.42 -4.48
N VAL A 23 -3.27 22.10 -4.65
CA VAL A 23 -2.05 21.41 -5.10
C VAL A 23 -1.59 21.97 -6.44
N GLY A 24 -2.53 22.19 -7.37
CA GLY A 24 -2.23 22.77 -8.68
C GLY A 24 -1.66 24.20 -8.57
N THR A 25 -2.16 25.00 -7.64
CA THR A 25 -1.63 26.35 -7.36
C THR A 25 -0.20 26.27 -6.84
N LEU A 26 0.05 25.44 -5.81
CA LEU A 26 1.42 25.26 -5.29
C LEU A 26 2.38 24.70 -6.33
N GLN A 27 1.93 23.79 -7.20
CA GLN A 27 2.75 23.24 -8.28
C GLN A 27 3.14 24.31 -9.29
N LYS A 28 2.16 25.10 -9.77
CA LYS A 28 2.41 26.19 -10.72
C LYS A 28 3.34 27.24 -10.11
N THR A 29 3.07 27.69 -8.89
CA THR A 29 3.86 28.70 -8.18
C THR A 29 5.31 28.25 -7.94
N ASN A 30 5.55 26.96 -7.71
CA ASN A 30 6.87 26.41 -7.41
C ASN A 30 7.53 25.69 -8.58
N ARG A 31 6.94 25.75 -9.78
CA ARG A 31 7.39 25.01 -10.97
C ARG A 31 7.60 23.52 -10.70
N ILE A 32 6.73 22.93 -9.87
CA ILE A 32 6.79 21.52 -9.50
C ILE A 32 5.96 20.71 -10.49
N ALA A 33 6.66 20.08 -11.44
CA ALA A 33 6.04 19.23 -12.44
C ALA A 33 5.29 18.03 -11.82
N ASN A 34 5.75 17.52 -10.67
CA ASN A 34 5.15 16.39 -9.99
C ASN A 34 4.88 16.69 -8.51
N ALA A 35 3.60 16.73 -8.13
CA ALA A 35 3.16 17.01 -6.77
C ALA A 35 3.71 16.05 -5.70
N ASN A 36 4.21 14.88 -6.11
CA ASN A 36 4.70 13.85 -5.20
C ASN A 36 6.22 13.92 -4.95
N LEU A 37 6.93 14.88 -5.54
CA LEU A 37 8.40 14.96 -5.54
C LEU A 37 8.96 16.10 -4.67
N ILE A 38 8.23 16.54 -3.64
CA ILE A 38 8.81 17.47 -2.67
C ILE A 38 9.79 16.75 -1.74
N ARG A 39 11.00 17.31 -1.59
CA ARG A 39 12.07 16.75 -0.74
C ARG A 39 12.17 17.50 0.57
N VAL A 40 12.52 16.83 1.65
CA VAL A 40 12.83 17.50 2.92
C VAL A 40 13.94 18.53 2.70
N GLY A 41 13.77 19.73 3.25
CA GLY A 41 14.64 20.88 3.03
C GLY A 41 14.34 21.69 1.77
N GLN A 42 13.52 21.18 0.83
CA GLN A 42 13.11 21.92 -0.35
C GLN A 42 12.34 23.17 0.04
N ARG A 43 12.69 24.31 -0.55
CA ARG A 43 12.04 25.61 -0.29
C ARG A 43 10.89 25.81 -1.28
N LEU A 44 9.70 26.06 -0.75
CA LEU A 44 8.48 26.35 -1.51
C LEU A 44 8.03 27.78 -1.25
N SER A 45 7.76 28.54 -2.31
CA SER A 45 6.91 29.72 -2.26
C SER A 45 5.45 29.32 -2.01
N VAL A 46 4.91 29.81 -0.91
CA VAL A 46 3.52 29.58 -0.48
C VAL A 46 2.78 30.92 -0.35
N PRO A 47 1.44 30.94 -0.49
CA PRO A 47 0.65 32.16 -0.32
C PRO A 47 0.86 32.83 1.05
N ASP A 48 0.64 34.14 1.12
CA ASP A 48 0.88 34.95 2.33
C ASP A 48 -0.05 34.61 3.50
N SER A 49 -1.14 33.87 3.24
CA SER A 49 -1.98 33.18 4.23
C SER A 49 -1.24 32.12 5.06
N PHE A 50 0.08 32.01 4.88
CA PHE A 50 1.00 31.30 5.74
C PHE A 50 0.87 31.76 7.20
N GLN A 51 0.01 31.06 7.95
CA GLN A 51 0.17 30.90 9.38
C GLN A 51 1.10 29.71 9.60
N ALA A 52 2.35 29.99 9.96
CA ALA A 52 3.11 29.03 10.75
C ALA A 52 2.22 28.70 11.95
N ALA A 53 2.03 27.41 12.28
CA ALA A 53 1.25 27.04 13.44
C ALA A 53 1.87 27.73 14.66
N ALA A 54 1.25 28.82 15.10
CA ALA A 54 1.58 29.45 16.36
C ALA A 54 1.21 28.45 17.46
N PRO A 55 2.00 28.34 18.53
CA PRO A 55 1.64 27.47 19.64
C PRO A 55 0.42 28.07 20.35
N SER A 56 -0.79 27.60 20.01
CA SER A 56 -1.99 27.96 20.75
C SER A 56 -1.96 27.28 22.13
N LYS A 57 -1.97 28.10 23.18
CA LYS A 57 -2.17 27.71 24.57
C LYS A 57 -3.65 27.35 24.78
N GLY A 58 -3.93 26.16 25.32
CA GLY A 58 -5.27 25.73 25.72
C GLY A 58 -5.28 24.24 26.07
N GLY A 59 -5.64 23.91 27.30
CA GLY A 59 -5.50 22.57 27.88
C GLY A 59 -6.69 21.61 27.74
N SER A 60 -6.40 20.36 28.12
CA SER A 60 -7.28 19.43 28.88
C SER A 60 -8.38 18.62 28.15
N LYS A 61 -8.04 17.38 27.75
CA LYS A 61 -8.65 16.08 28.15
C LYS A 61 -8.23 14.99 27.15
N ALA A 62 -7.96 13.79 27.64
CA ALA A 62 -7.73 12.61 26.80
C ALA A 62 -8.97 12.40 25.92
N SER A 63 -8.84 12.70 24.63
CA SER A 63 -9.92 12.59 23.66
C SER A 63 -9.77 11.26 22.93
N SER A 64 -10.85 10.53 22.64
CA SER A 64 -10.75 9.33 21.81
C SER A 64 -11.02 9.66 20.35
N TYR A 65 -10.21 9.15 19.43
CA TYR A 65 -10.39 9.30 17.98
C TYR A 65 -10.54 7.94 17.31
N THR A 66 -11.56 7.77 16.47
CA THR A 66 -11.70 6.54 15.67
C THR A 66 -11.08 6.77 14.30
N VAL A 67 -10.07 5.96 13.96
CA VAL A 67 -9.34 6.04 12.69
C VAL A 67 -10.33 5.90 11.52
N ARG A 68 -10.33 6.89 10.63
CA ARG A 68 -11.14 6.92 9.42
C ARG A 68 -10.31 6.49 8.23
N SER A 69 -10.99 6.13 7.14
CA SER A 69 -10.33 5.81 5.88
C SER A 69 -9.44 6.99 5.43
N GLY A 70 -8.17 6.70 5.14
CA GLY A 70 -7.18 7.71 4.73
C GLY A 70 -6.41 8.38 5.87
N ASP A 71 -6.74 8.07 7.13
CA ASP A 71 -5.95 8.57 8.25
C ASP A 71 -4.61 7.83 8.38
N THR A 72 -3.59 8.58 8.82
CA THR A 72 -2.31 8.02 9.30
C THR A 72 -2.09 8.46 10.74
N LEU A 73 -1.28 7.73 11.50
CA LEU A 73 -0.97 8.09 12.89
C LEU A 73 -0.31 9.48 12.97
N SER A 74 0.43 9.88 11.93
CA SER A 74 1.02 11.20 11.77
C SER A 74 0.00 12.31 11.48
N ALA A 75 -0.98 12.07 10.59
CA ALA A 75 -2.03 13.05 10.31
C ALA A 75 -2.95 13.26 11.51
N ILE A 76 -3.28 12.17 12.22
CA ILE A 76 -4.06 12.22 13.47
C ILE A 76 -3.26 12.96 14.55
N ALA A 77 -2.00 12.60 14.78
CA ALA A 77 -1.16 13.29 15.78
C ALA A 77 -1.07 14.80 15.51
N GLY A 78 -0.87 15.20 14.25
CA GLY A 78 -0.84 16.59 13.84
C GLY A 78 -2.16 17.33 14.05
N ARG A 79 -3.30 16.70 13.70
CA ARG A 79 -4.65 17.27 13.91
C ARG A 79 -4.96 17.51 15.38
N HIS A 80 -4.42 16.67 16.26
CA HIS A 80 -4.71 16.69 17.69
C HIS A 80 -3.59 17.31 18.54
N GLY A 81 -2.59 17.95 17.93
CA GLY A 81 -1.55 18.68 18.65
C GLY A 81 -0.66 17.80 19.52
N THR A 82 -0.46 16.53 19.13
CA THR A 82 0.46 15.57 19.78
C THR A 82 1.51 15.07 18.80
N THR A 83 2.40 14.18 19.22
CA THR A 83 3.41 13.56 18.35
C THR A 83 3.04 12.12 18.01
N VAL A 84 3.57 11.61 16.90
CA VAL A 84 3.43 10.19 16.53
C VAL A 84 3.93 9.28 17.64
N GLY A 85 5.07 9.62 18.27
CA GLY A 85 5.64 8.84 19.36
C GLY A 85 4.76 8.85 20.61
N ALA A 86 4.24 10.01 21.02
CA ALA A 86 3.33 10.11 22.16
C ALA A 86 2.01 9.37 21.90
N LEU A 87 1.44 9.54 20.70
CA LEU A 87 0.22 8.86 20.28
C LEU A 87 0.41 7.34 20.16
N ALA A 88 1.52 6.88 19.60
CA ALA A 88 1.84 5.45 19.52
C ALA A 88 2.03 4.84 20.92
N LYS A 89 2.77 5.53 21.80
CA LYS A 89 3.00 5.10 23.19
C LYS A 89 1.70 5.02 23.99
N ALA A 90 0.82 6.03 23.87
CA ALA A 90 -0.48 6.07 24.55
C ALA A 90 -1.45 4.98 24.08
N ASN A 91 -1.18 4.32 22.94
CA ASN A 91 -2.03 3.29 22.36
C ASN A 91 -1.32 1.93 22.23
N HIS A 92 -0.15 1.76 22.83
CA HIS A 92 0.67 0.55 22.73
C HIS A 92 0.94 0.09 21.28
N ILE A 93 1.05 1.05 20.35
CA ILE A 93 1.30 0.78 18.94
C ILE A 93 2.81 0.65 18.72
N SER A 94 3.30 -0.58 18.54
CA SER A 94 4.72 -0.84 18.28
C SER A 94 5.18 -0.37 16.89
N ASN A 95 4.25 -0.28 15.91
CA ASN A 95 4.53 0.24 14.58
C ASN A 95 3.58 1.40 14.23
N PRO A 96 4.06 2.65 14.28
CA PRO A 96 3.27 3.85 13.97
C PRO A 96 2.59 3.88 12.59
N ASN A 97 3.02 3.05 11.64
CA ASN A 97 2.44 2.94 10.30
C ASN A 97 1.34 1.87 10.20
N LYS A 98 1.04 1.14 11.28
CA LYS A 98 0.00 0.13 11.36
C LYS A 98 -1.15 0.62 12.23
N ILE A 99 -2.03 1.42 11.64
CA ILE A 99 -3.36 1.68 12.21
C ILE A 99 -4.45 1.21 11.25
N TYR A 100 -5.57 0.76 11.80
CA TYR A 100 -6.70 0.22 11.06
C TYR A 100 -7.89 1.17 11.10
N VAL A 101 -8.63 1.28 10.01
CA VAL A 101 -9.91 2.00 10.01
C VAL A 101 -10.84 1.37 11.05
N GLY A 102 -11.52 2.21 11.83
CA GLY A 102 -12.33 1.78 12.97
C GLY A 102 -11.56 1.56 14.27
N GLN A 103 -10.22 1.58 14.24
CA GLN A 103 -9.40 1.51 15.46
C GLN A 103 -9.63 2.76 16.31
N LYS A 104 -9.98 2.57 17.58
CA LYS A 104 -10.14 3.66 18.55
C LYS A 104 -8.78 3.97 19.19
N LEU A 105 -8.32 5.21 19.02
CA LEU A 105 -7.08 5.73 19.58
C LEU A 105 -7.39 6.66 20.75
N THR A 106 -6.70 6.45 21.86
CA THR A 106 -6.56 7.42 22.95
C THR A 106 -5.61 8.51 22.49
N ILE A 107 -6.11 9.73 22.34
CA ILE A 107 -5.28 10.89 22.05
C ILE A 107 -4.69 11.40 23.37
N PRO A 108 -3.38 11.26 23.61
CA PRO A 108 -2.77 11.80 24.82
C PRO A 108 -2.88 13.32 24.79
N GLY A 109 -3.25 13.90 25.93
CA GLY A 109 -3.13 15.33 26.15
C GLY A 109 -1.69 15.78 25.90
N ARG A 110 -1.52 17.03 25.46
CA ARG A 110 -0.23 17.57 25.03
C ARG A 110 0.83 17.48 26.14
N SER A 111 1.65 16.43 26.12
CA SER A 111 2.84 16.31 26.95
C SER A 111 3.99 17.07 26.26
N GLY A 112 4.32 18.24 26.79
CA GLY A 112 5.56 18.93 26.46
C GLY A 112 6.74 18.05 26.90
N GLY A 113 7.51 17.57 25.95
CA GLY A 113 8.69 16.74 26.19
C GLY A 113 9.69 16.93 25.07
N THR A 114 10.55 17.94 25.22
CA THR A 114 11.76 18.19 24.45
C THR A 114 12.76 17.06 24.69
N GLY A 115 13.20 16.40 23.62
CA GLY A 115 14.25 15.38 23.67
C GLY A 115 15.05 15.40 22.36
N THR A 116 16.12 16.19 22.37
CA THR A 116 17.18 16.22 21.37
C THR A 116 17.95 14.89 21.37
N SER A 117 18.21 14.30 20.20
CA SER A 117 19.32 13.36 20.06
C SER A 117 20.10 13.66 18.78
N LYS A 118 21.39 13.89 19.03
CA LYS A 118 22.49 14.24 18.14
C LYS A 118 22.91 13.02 17.30
N PRO A 119 23.49 13.18 16.10
CA PRO A 119 23.96 12.06 15.28
C PRO A 119 25.23 11.43 15.88
N PRO A 120 25.42 10.10 15.81
CA PRO A 120 26.72 9.50 16.10
C PRO A 120 27.66 9.63 14.89
N PRO A 121 28.97 9.85 15.10
CA PRO A 121 29.98 9.80 14.05
C PRO A 121 30.46 8.36 13.87
N THR A 122 30.78 7.92 12.66
CA THR A 122 31.72 6.80 12.47
C THR A 122 32.57 6.99 11.21
N THR A 123 33.87 6.85 11.44
CA THR A 123 35.02 6.93 10.55
C THR A 123 35.26 5.60 9.80
N GLY A 124 36.05 5.67 8.73
CA GLY A 124 36.37 4.57 7.82
C GLY A 124 37.24 3.44 8.41
N GLY A 125 37.38 2.36 7.63
CA GLY A 125 38.35 1.29 7.91
C GLY A 125 38.03 -0.10 7.32
N THR A 126 38.21 -0.24 6.00
CA THR A 126 38.81 -1.35 5.22
C THR A 126 38.77 -2.83 5.68
N GLY A 127 38.38 -3.71 4.74
CA GLY A 127 39.11 -4.94 4.39
C GLY A 127 38.50 -6.30 4.79
N GLY A 128 38.22 -7.17 3.81
CA GLY A 128 38.01 -8.61 4.07
C GLY A 128 37.09 -9.35 3.09
N THR A 129 37.72 -9.95 2.08
CA THR A 129 37.24 -10.83 1.00
C THR A 129 36.36 -12.03 1.40
N GLY A 130 35.39 -12.39 0.55
CA GLY A 130 34.68 -13.67 0.59
C GLY A 130 33.62 -13.81 -0.52
N SER A 131 34.06 -14.25 -1.70
CA SER A 131 33.25 -14.57 -2.89
C SER A 131 32.54 -15.92 -2.74
N VAL A 132 31.23 -16.00 -3.05
CA VAL A 132 30.50 -16.97 -3.94
C VAL A 132 29.07 -16.39 -4.05
N GLY A 133 28.45 -16.02 -5.17
CA GLY A 133 28.25 -16.72 -6.44
C GLY A 133 26.75 -17.03 -6.57
N GLY A 134 26.03 -16.34 -7.47
CA GLY A 134 24.59 -16.57 -7.66
C GLY A 134 23.87 -15.55 -8.56
N ALA A 135 24.52 -15.10 -9.62
CA ALA A 135 23.82 -14.46 -10.73
C ALA A 135 23.24 -15.55 -11.64
N THR A 136 21.91 -15.63 -11.76
CA THR A 136 21.26 -16.23 -12.94
C THR A 136 20.10 -15.34 -13.36
N GLY A 137 20.11 -14.95 -14.63
CA GLY A 137 19.35 -13.84 -15.18
C GLY A 137 17.87 -14.09 -15.39
N GLY A 138 17.09 -13.01 -15.29
CA GLY A 138 15.73 -12.95 -15.84
C GLY A 138 15.79 -12.79 -17.36
N SER A 139 15.74 -13.90 -18.09
CA SER A 139 15.44 -13.90 -19.52
C SER A 139 13.93 -13.77 -19.77
N LYS A 140 13.57 -12.75 -20.58
CA LYS A 140 12.33 -12.55 -21.36
C LYS A 140 10.98 -12.78 -20.64
N GLY A 141 10.57 -11.82 -19.81
CA GLY A 141 9.15 -11.52 -19.58
C GLY A 141 8.61 -11.67 -18.14
N GLY A 142 9.46 -11.94 -17.14
CA GLY A 142 9.10 -11.99 -15.72
C GLY A 142 9.96 -11.07 -14.84
N VAL A 143 9.74 -11.08 -13.53
CA VAL A 143 10.52 -10.30 -12.54
C VAL A 143 11.49 -11.20 -11.75
N SER A 144 12.53 -10.60 -11.16
CA SER A 144 13.47 -11.30 -10.26
C SER A 144 13.07 -11.16 -8.78
N VAL A 145 13.66 -11.98 -7.90
CA VAL A 145 13.49 -11.86 -6.44
C VAL A 145 13.92 -10.48 -5.95
N ALA A 146 15.06 -9.98 -6.44
CA ALA A 146 15.59 -8.67 -6.06
C ALA A 146 14.62 -7.53 -6.44
N GLN A 147 14.06 -7.57 -7.66
CA GLN A 147 13.05 -6.60 -8.10
C GLN A 147 11.77 -6.71 -7.26
N LEU A 148 11.26 -7.92 -7.06
CA LEU A 148 10.05 -8.13 -6.27
C LEU A 148 10.20 -7.59 -4.84
N ARG A 149 11.35 -7.83 -4.19
CA ARG A 149 11.64 -7.32 -2.84
C ARG A 149 11.93 -5.82 -2.81
N LYS A 150 12.41 -5.21 -3.90
CA LYS A 150 12.49 -3.75 -4.01
C LYS A 150 11.09 -3.10 -4.02
N ILE A 151 10.11 -3.80 -4.60
CA ILE A 151 8.70 -3.38 -4.60
C ILE A 151 8.03 -3.65 -3.24
N MET A 152 8.30 -4.83 -2.69
CA MET A 152 7.73 -5.39 -1.46
C MET A 152 8.84 -5.63 -0.40
N PRO A 153 9.37 -4.57 0.24
CA PRO A 153 10.52 -4.66 1.15
C PRO A 153 10.26 -5.49 2.41
N ASN A 154 9.00 -5.70 2.79
CA ASN A 154 8.59 -6.54 3.91
C ASN A 154 8.33 -8.00 3.49
N LEU A 155 8.46 -8.35 2.22
CA LEU A 155 8.45 -9.74 1.75
C LEU A 155 9.80 -10.39 2.07
N SER A 156 9.77 -11.48 2.83
CA SER A 156 10.99 -12.23 3.18
C SER A 156 11.60 -12.86 1.94
N GLN A 157 12.92 -13.07 1.96
CA GLN A 157 13.65 -13.74 0.89
C GLN A 157 13.05 -15.10 0.55
N ALA A 158 12.84 -15.96 1.56
CA ALA A 158 12.28 -17.29 1.38
C ALA A 158 10.89 -17.28 0.75
N LYS A 159 9.99 -16.36 1.16
CA LYS A 159 8.66 -16.25 0.53
C LYS A 159 8.75 -15.70 -0.89
N ALA A 160 9.65 -14.76 -1.16
CA ALA A 160 9.85 -14.26 -2.51
C ALA A 160 10.33 -15.38 -3.44
N GLU A 161 11.28 -16.20 -3.02
CA GLU A 161 11.76 -17.36 -3.77
C GLU A 161 10.66 -18.41 -3.97
N GLN A 162 9.87 -18.69 -2.94
CA GLN A 162 8.72 -19.60 -3.02
C GLN A 162 7.67 -19.12 -4.02
N TYR A 163 7.34 -17.82 -4.03
CA TYR A 163 6.22 -17.29 -4.81
C TYR A 163 6.59 -16.93 -6.25
N LEU A 164 7.84 -16.56 -6.49
CA LEU A 164 8.25 -15.98 -7.77
C LEU A 164 7.97 -16.87 -8.98
N PRO A 165 8.23 -18.19 -8.96
CA PRO A 165 7.92 -19.06 -10.10
C PRO A 165 6.43 -19.04 -10.46
N HIS A 166 5.56 -19.05 -9.45
CA HIS A 166 4.11 -19.02 -9.64
C HIS A 166 3.61 -17.66 -10.13
N LEU A 167 4.14 -16.56 -9.57
CA LEU A 167 3.84 -15.20 -10.00
C LEU A 167 4.23 -14.99 -11.47
N ASN A 168 5.45 -15.34 -11.85
CA ASN A 168 5.93 -15.17 -13.22
C ASN A 168 5.14 -16.04 -14.21
N LYS A 169 4.83 -17.29 -13.84
CA LYS A 169 3.99 -18.17 -14.67
C LYS A 169 2.59 -17.57 -14.89
N ALA A 170 1.94 -17.09 -13.82
CA ALA A 170 0.61 -16.49 -13.93
C ALA A 170 0.62 -15.18 -14.75
N MET A 171 1.66 -14.35 -14.61
CA MET A 171 1.82 -13.16 -15.45
C MET A 171 1.98 -13.53 -16.94
N ALA A 172 2.77 -14.56 -17.24
CA ALA A 172 2.92 -15.05 -18.61
C ALA A 172 1.60 -15.56 -19.20
N GLU A 173 0.87 -16.42 -18.47
CA GLU A 173 -0.45 -16.95 -18.87
C GLU A 173 -1.47 -15.83 -19.12
N ALA A 174 -1.47 -14.78 -18.29
CA ALA A 174 -2.37 -13.63 -18.41
C ALA A 174 -1.87 -12.53 -19.36
N LYS A 175 -0.76 -12.77 -20.09
CA LYS A 175 -0.11 -11.79 -20.99
C LYS A 175 0.25 -10.47 -20.29
N ILE A 176 0.62 -10.52 -19.01
CA ILE A 176 1.14 -9.40 -18.20
C ILE A 176 2.66 -9.35 -18.41
N ASN A 177 3.07 -9.01 -19.64
CA ASN A 177 4.43 -9.24 -20.15
C ASN A 177 5.16 -7.95 -20.56
N THR A 178 4.58 -6.77 -20.29
CA THR A 178 5.24 -5.47 -20.46
C THR A 178 5.55 -4.88 -19.08
N PRO A 179 6.59 -4.02 -18.95
CA PRO A 179 6.89 -3.36 -17.68
C PRO A 179 5.67 -2.68 -17.07
N LYS A 180 4.93 -1.87 -17.85
CA LYS A 180 3.70 -1.19 -17.39
C LYS A 180 2.67 -2.15 -16.80
N ARG A 181 2.41 -3.28 -17.46
CA ARG A 181 1.46 -4.30 -16.98
C ARG A 181 1.94 -4.92 -15.68
N GLN A 182 3.21 -5.32 -15.63
CA GLN A 182 3.82 -5.94 -14.45
C GLN A 182 3.85 -5.00 -13.25
N GLU A 183 4.24 -3.74 -13.48
CA GLU A 183 4.31 -2.70 -12.45
C GLU A 183 2.96 -2.53 -11.75
N MET A 184 1.89 -2.35 -12.53
CA MET A 184 0.56 -2.15 -11.98
C MET A 184 0.02 -3.41 -11.35
N PHE A 185 0.21 -4.58 -11.98
CA PHE A 185 -0.25 -5.85 -11.42
C PHE A 185 0.39 -6.12 -10.05
N ILE A 186 1.72 -6.06 -9.97
CA ILE A 186 2.47 -6.32 -8.73
C ILE A 186 2.13 -5.27 -7.66
N ALA A 187 1.93 -4.01 -8.04
CA ALA A 187 1.53 -2.96 -7.09
C ALA A 187 0.17 -3.22 -6.44
N GLN A 188 -0.79 -3.72 -7.22
CA GLN A 188 -2.11 -4.08 -6.70
C GLN A 188 -2.00 -5.27 -5.75
N LEU A 189 -1.28 -6.34 -6.15
CA LEU A 189 -1.05 -7.49 -5.27
C LEU A 189 -0.34 -7.08 -3.97
N ALA A 190 0.66 -6.21 -4.04
CA ALA A 190 1.37 -5.71 -2.87
C ALA A 190 0.43 -5.02 -1.87
N HIS A 191 -0.55 -4.28 -2.37
CA HIS A 191 -1.54 -3.64 -1.51
C HIS A 191 -2.52 -4.64 -0.91
N GLU A 192 -3.18 -5.45 -1.74
CA GLU A 192 -4.27 -6.36 -1.30
C GLU A 192 -3.80 -7.42 -0.31
N SER A 193 -2.56 -7.88 -0.43
CA SER A 193 -2.01 -8.98 0.37
C SER A 193 -1.07 -8.54 1.49
N GLY A 194 -0.88 -7.23 1.66
CA GLY A 194 0.14 -6.68 2.54
C GLY A 194 1.53 -7.20 2.18
N GLU A 195 1.95 -7.00 0.93
CA GLU A 195 3.26 -7.43 0.38
C GLU A 195 3.42 -8.96 0.32
N LEU A 196 2.38 -9.67 -0.12
CA LEU A 196 2.30 -11.14 -0.20
C LEU A 196 2.51 -11.85 1.13
N ARG A 197 2.42 -11.12 2.25
CA ARG A 197 2.56 -11.70 3.59
C ARG A 197 1.36 -12.56 3.96
N TYR A 198 0.18 -12.19 3.45
CA TYR A 198 -1.10 -12.84 3.72
C TYR A 198 -1.71 -13.37 2.43
N MET A 199 -1.95 -14.68 2.37
CA MET A 199 -2.66 -15.36 1.28
C MET A 199 -4.10 -15.74 1.67
N GLU A 200 -4.51 -15.38 2.88
CA GLU A 200 -5.85 -15.59 3.38
C GLU A 200 -6.17 -14.46 4.35
N GLU A 201 -7.40 -13.95 4.28
CA GLU A 201 -7.88 -12.93 5.19
C GLU A 201 -7.91 -13.46 6.63
N ILE A 202 -7.43 -12.61 7.56
CA ILE A 202 -7.44 -12.91 9.00
C ILE A 202 -8.87 -12.89 9.55
N ALA A 203 -9.76 -12.09 8.95
CA ALA A 203 -11.15 -12.03 9.35
C ALA A 203 -11.85 -13.38 9.13
N SER A 204 -12.90 -13.62 9.91
CA SER A 204 -13.65 -14.88 9.87
C SER A 204 -14.42 -15.09 8.56
N GLY A 205 -14.69 -14.02 7.80
CA GLY A 205 -15.60 -14.03 6.65
C GLY A 205 -17.07 -13.94 7.01
N ALA A 206 -17.44 -13.91 8.30
CA ALA A 206 -18.83 -13.84 8.73
C ALA A 206 -19.58 -12.60 8.19
N ALA A 207 -18.86 -11.50 7.93
CA ALA A 207 -19.42 -10.30 7.32
C ALA A 207 -19.91 -10.50 5.86
N TYR A 208 -19.50 -11.60 5.21
CA TYR A 208 -19.93 -11.95 3.86
C TYR A 208 -21.14 -12.88 3.83
N GLU A 209 -21.62 -13.34 4.99
CA GLU A 209 -22.75 -14.26 5.07
C GLU A 209 -24.02 -13.62 4.45
N GLY A 210 -24.74 -14.38 3.63
CA GLY A 210 -25.98 -13.91 3.00
C GLY A 210 -25.82 -12.83 1.91
N ARG A 211 -24.59 -12.42 1.58
CA ARG A 211 -24.31 -11.40 0.54
C ARG A 211 -24.66 -11.92 -0.85
N LYS A 212 -25.87 -11.61 -1.31
CA LYS A 212 -26.39 -12.02 -2.63
C LYS A 212 -25.54 -11.52 -3.80
N ASP A 213 -24.98 -10.32 -3.70
CA ASP A 213 -24.06 -9.75 -4.70
C ASP A 213 -22.74 -10.54 -4.85
N LEU A 214 -22.36 -11.30 -3.82
CA LEU A 214 -21.21 -12.21 -3.81
C LEU A 214 -21.60 -13.67 -4.15
N GLY A 215 -22.89 -13.93 -4.39
CA GLY A 215 -23.43 -15.27 -4.58
C GLY A 215 -23.51 -16.12 -3.30
N ASN A 216 -23.33 -15.51 -2.13
CA ASN A 216 -23.39 -16.19 -0.84
C ASN A 216 -24.85 -16.38 -0.42
N THR A 217 -25.51 -17.38 -1.00
CA THR A 217 -26.95 -17.64 -0.81
C THR A 217 -27.23 -18.89 0.02
N GLN A 218 -26.20 -19.64 0.41
CA GLN A 218 -26.32 -20.83 1.24
C GLN A 218 -25.76 -20.56 2.65
N PRO A 219 -26.33 -21.16 3.71
CA PRO A 219 -25.79 -21.03 5.06
C PRO A 219 -24.31 -21.45 5.14
N GLY A 220 -23.48 -20.58 5.71
CA GLY A 220 -22.05 -20.80 5.91
C GLY A 220 -21.16 -20.26 4.78
N ASP A 221 -21.76 -19.71 3.73
CA ASP A 221 -21.03 -19.19 2.56
C ASP A 221 -20.05 -18.07 2.90
N GLY A 222 -20.38 -17.22 3.87
CA GLY A 222 -19.53 -16.09 4.24
C GLY A 222 -18.16 -16.56 4.69
N LYS A 223 -18.12 -17.51 5.63
CA LYS A 223 -16.86 -18.10 6.13
C LYS A 223 -16.19 -18.96 5.07
N ARG A 224 -16.97 -19.77 4.34
CA ARG A 224 -16.46 -20.70 3.32
C ARG A 224 -15.74 -19.97 2.19
N TYR A 225 -16.31 -18.88 1.69
CA TYR A 225 -15.78 -18.08 0.57
C TYR A 225 -15.21 -16.72 1.01
N LYS A 226 -14.55 -16.66 2.17
CA LYS A 226 -13.81 -15.48 2.63
C LYS A 226 -12.64 -15.11 1.72
N GLY A 227 -12.04 -13.93 1.92
CA GLY A 227 -10.94 -13.43 1.11
C GLY A 227 -9.72 -14.36 1.09
N ARG A 228 -9.28 -14.78 -0.10
CA ARG A 228 -8.04 -15.56 -0.29
C ARG A 228 -7.20 -15.09 -1.47
N GLY A 229 -5.94 -15.47 -1.43
CA GLY A 229 -4.93 -15.17 -2.42
C GLY A 229 -4.52 -13.70 -2.43
N PRO A 230 -3.59 -13.35 -3.33
CA PRO A 230 -2.97 -12.04 -3.35
C PRO A 230 -3.88 -10.93 -3.90
N ILE A 231 -5.07 -11.27 -4.41
CA ILE A 231 -6.10 -10.32 -4.87
C ILE A 231 -7.36 -10.34 -3.99
N GLN A 232 -7.36 -11.10 -2.88
CA GLN A 232 -8.50 -11.24 -1.96
C GLN A 232 -9.81 -11.68 -2.65
N LEU A 233 -9.77 -12.80 -3.39
CA LEU A 233 -10.95 -13.40 -4.01
C LEU A 233 -11.98 -13.75 -2.92
N THR A 234 -13.20 -13.21 -3.05
CA THR A 234 -14.24 -13.28 -2.02
C THR A 234 -15.59 -13.60 -2.65
N GLY A 235 -16.38 -14.49 -2.04
CA GLY A 235 -17.75 -14.80 -2.45
C GLY A 235 -17.91 -16.00 -3.38
N ARG A 236 -18.89 -16.85 -3.11
CA ARG A 236 -19.15 -18.10 -3.85
C ARG A 236 -19.16 -17.91 -5.37
N ALA A 237 -19.84 -16.87 -5.86
CA ALA A 237 -19.94 -16.61 -7.30
C ALA A 237 -18.55 -16.37 -7.93
N ASN A 238 -17.67 -15.66 -7.23
CA ASN A 238 -16.32 -15.36 -7.71
C ASN A 238 -15.42 -16.62 -7.67
N TYR A 239 -15.52 -17.44 -6.63
CA TYR A 239 -14.82 -18.74 -6.55
C TYR A 239 -15.25 -19.68 -7.67
N ARG A 240 -16.56 -19.83 -7.91
CA ARG A 240 -17.12 -20.61 -9.02
C ARG A 240 -16.61 -20.12 -10.38
N ALA A 241 -16.65 -18.81 -10.61
CA ALA A 241 -16.22 -18.21 -11.88
C ALA A 241 -14.71 -18.42 -12.13
N ALA A 242 -13.88 -18.19 -11.11
CA ALA A 242 -12.45 -18.45 -11.19
C ALA A 242 -12.16 -19.93 -11.43
N GLY A 243 -12.83 -20.81 -10.69
CA GLY A 243 -12.64 -22.26 -10.78
C GLY A 243 -12.96 -22.79 -12.17
N LYS A 244 -14.12 -22.40 -12.72
CA LYS A 244 -14.51 -22.75 -14.09
C LYS A 244 -13.50 -22.27 -15.12
N ALA A 245 -13.02 -21.03 -15.00
CA ALA A 245 -12.07 -20.46 -15.96
C ALA A 245 -10.67 -21.09 -15.90
N LEU A 246 -10.25 -21.56 -14.72
CA LEU A 246 -8.91 -22.11 -14.48
C LEU A 246 -8.87 -23.64 -14.57
N GLY A 247 -10.02 -24.31 -14.64
CA GLY A 247 -10.14 -25.76 -14.59
C GLY A 247 -9.82 -26.33 -13.20
N ILE A 248 -10.20 -25.61 -12.13
CA ILE A 248 -9.92 -25.96 -10.74
C ILE A 248 -11.24 -25.92 -9.96
N ASP A 249 -11.55 -26.95 -9.18
CA ASP A 249 -12.76 -26.94 -8.35
C ASP A 249 -12.62 -26.03 -7.11
N LEU A 250 -12.75 -24.72 -7.33
CA LEU A 250 -12.67 -23.72 -6.27
C LEU A 250 -14.00 -23.52 -5.51
N GLU A 251 -15.11 -24.06 -6.00
CA GLU A 251 -16.38 -24.02 -5.26
C GLU A 251 -16.46 -25.17 -4.24
N GLY A 252 -16.03 -26.37 -4.64
CA GLY A 252 -15.86 -27.51 -3.75
C GLY A 252 -14.68 -27.36 -2.79
N HIS A 253 -13.57 -26.78 -3.25
CA HIS A 253 -12.32 -26.63 -2.51
C HIS A 253 -11.80 -25.17 -2.46
N PRO A 254 -12.54 -24.23 -1.84
CA PRO A 254 -12.17 -22.81 -1.83
C PRO A 254 -10.85 -22.52 -1.09
N GLU A 255 -10.43 -23.37 -0.15
CA GLU A 255 -9.15 -23.27 0.54
C GLU A 255 -7.95 -23.28 -0.41
N ARG A 256 -8.05 -23.93 -1.58
CA ARG A 256 -7.00 -23.96 -2.61
C ARG A 256 -6.62 -22.56 -3.10
N ALA A 257 -7.51 -21.57 -2.98
CA ALA A 257 -7.25 -20.20 -3.42
C ALA A 257 -6.14 -19.48 -2.63
N LYS A 258 -5.64 -20.05 -1.53
CA LYS A 258 -4.46 -19.54 -0.79
C LYS A 258 -3.14 -20.19 -1.21
N ASP A 259 -3.18 -21.31 -1.95
CA ASP A 259 -1.98 -22.03 -2.37
C ASP A 259 -1.29 -21.25 -3.48
N PRO A 260 0.04 -21.02 -3.45
CA PRO A 260 0.71 -20.14 -4.40
C PRO A 260 0.46 -20.48 -5.89
N ASP A 261 0.44 -21.76 -6.25
CA ASP A 261 0.22 -22.23 -7.63
C ASP A 261 -1.17 -21.86 -8.16
N VAL A 262 -2.18 -21.82 -7.29
CA VAL A 262 -3.56 -21.47 -7.62
C VAL A 262 -3.81 -19.97 -7.44
N ALA A 263 -3.32 -19.39 -6.35
CA ALA A 263 -3.59 -18.01 -5.94
C ALA A 263 -3.09 -16.98 -6.96
N PHE A 264 -1.91 -17.19 -7.53
CA PHE A 264 -1.40 -16.30 -8.59
C PHE A 264 -2.15 -16.49 -9.91
N ARG A 265 -2.58 -17.71 -10.26
CA ARG A 265 -3.44 -17.95 -11.44
C ARG A 265 -4.78 -17.26 -11.30
N ILE A 266 -5.38 -17.28 -10.10
CA ILE A 266 -6.59 -16.49 -9.79
C ILE A 266 -6.35 -15.00 -10.01
N ALA A 267 -5.23 -14.46 -9.53
CA ALA A 267 -4.90 -13.04 -9.74
C ALA A 267 -4.74 -12.69 -11.23
N GLY A 268 -4.04 -13.54 -12.00
CA GLY A 268 -3.90 -13.39 -13.45
C GLY A 268 -5.26 -13.46 -14.17
N TRP A 269 -6.12 -14.42 -13.82
CA TRP A 269 -7.48 -14.52 -14.33
C TRP A 269 -8.31 -13.28 -14.01
N TYR A 270 -8.31 -12.83 -12.75
CA TYR A 270 -9.07 -11.67 -12.30
C TYR A 270 -8.69 -10.42 -13.09
N TRP A 271 -7.39 -10.25 -13.34
CA TRP A 271 -6.82 -9.17 -14.14
C TRP A 271 -7.25 -9.27 -15.61
N GLY A 272 -7.08 -10.45 -16.22
CA GLY A 272 -7.42 -10.70 -17.62
C GLY A 272 -8.91 -10.56 -17.90
N SER A 273 -9.77 -11.13 -17.04
CA SER A 273 -11.23 -11.11 -17.20
C SER A 273 -11.84 -9.71 -17.12
N ARG A 274 -11.09 -8.73 -16.62
CA ARG A 274 -11.48 -7.31 -16.53
C ARG A 274 -10.76 -6.41 -17.53
N ASN A 275 -10.05 -7.01 -18.49
CA ASN A 275 -9.27 -6.32 -19.51
C ASN A 275 -8.28 -5.30 -18.92
N LEU A 276 -7.64 -5.62 -17.79
CA LEU A 276 -6.78 -4.64 -17.10
C LEU A 276 -5.46 -4.37 -17.85
N ASN A 277 -5.06 -5.25 -18.77
CA ASN A 277 -3.93 -5.01 -19.66
C ASN A 277 -4.11 -3.71 -20.48
N SER A 278 -5.28 -3.46 -21.07
CA SER A 278 -5.49 -2.26 -21.89
C SER A 278 -5.37 -0.97 -21.08
N TYR A 279 -5.83 -1.00 -19.82
CA TYR A 279 -5.70 0.15 -18.91
C TYR A 279 -4.25 0.35 -18.45
N ALA A 280 -3.51 -0.74 -18.22
CA ALA A 280 -2.11 -0.66 -17.88
C ALA A 280 -1.25 -0.14 -19.04
N ASP A 281 -1.53 -0.58 -20.27
CA ASP A 281 -0.83 -0.08 -21.47
C ASP A 281 -1.05 1.43 -21.66
N ALA A 282 -2.28 1.89 -21.41
CA ALA A 282 -2.66 3.30 -21.40
C ALA A 282 -2.13 4.10 -20.19
N GLY A 283 -1.41 3.46 -19.25
CA GLY A 283 -0.90 4.14 -18.06
C GLY A 283 -1.97 4.49 -17.02
N ASN A 284 -3.19 3.96 -17.13
CA ASN A 284 -4.33 4.36 -16.33
C ASN A 284 -4.44 3.58 -15.01
N PHE A 285 -3.49 3.84 -14.10
CA PHE A 285 -3.41 3.18 -12.80
C PHE A 285 -4.64 3.41 -11.91
N ARG A 286 -5.23 4.60 -12.00
CA ARG A 286 -6.45 4.96 -11.25
C ARG A 286 -7.62 4.07 -11.67
N GLU A 287 -7.75 3.82 -12.96
CA GLU A 287 -8.84 2.99 -13.46
C GLU A 287 -8.63 1.49 -13.21
N VAL A 288 -7.38 1.02 -13.25
CA VAL A 288 -7.01 -0.32 -12.75
C VAL A 288 -7.45 -0.49 -11.28
N THR A 289 -7.13 0.49 -10.43
CA THR A 289 -7.50 0.48 -9.00
C THR A 289 -9.02 0.43 -8.82
N ARG A 290 -9.77 1.27 -9.55
CA ARG A 290 -11.23 1.31 -9.45
C ARG A 290 -11.87 -0.03 -9.83
N ARG A 291 -11.34 -0.71 -10.85
CA ARG A 291 -11.86 -2.02 -11.30
C ARG A 291 -11.55 -3.17 -10.36
N ILE A 292 -10.46 -3.08 -9.61
CA ILE A 292 -10.08 -4.10 -8.60
C ILE A 292 -10.88 -3.91 -7.31
N ASN A 293 -10.97 -2.68 -6.82
CA ASN A 293 -11.50 -2.39 -5.49
C ASN A 293 -12.93 -1.80 -5.50
N GLY A 294 -13.55 -1.61 -6.67
CA GLY A 294 -14.85 -0.96 -6.81
C GLY A 294 -14.84 0.55 -6.50
N GLY A 295 -13.66 1.12 -6.27
CA GLY A 295 -13.44 2.49 -5.80
C GLY A 295 -11.97 2.76 -5.51
N TYR A 296 -11.66 3.86 -4.82
CA TYR A 296 -10.27 4.32 -4.61
C TYR A 296 -9.72 4.09 -3.20
N ASN A 297 -10.34 3.18 -2.43
CA ASN A 297 -9.82 2.84 -1.10
C ASN A 297 -8.38 2.30 -1.24
N GLY A 298 -7.49 2.82 -0.40
CA GLY A 298 -6.08 2.45 -0.42
C GLY A 298 -5.24 3.06 -1.54
N MET A 299 -5.77 4.00 -2.35
CA MET A 299 -5.07 4.58 -3.52
C MET A 299 -3.63 5.04 -3.21
N ALA A 300 -3.41 5.77 -2.11
CA ALA A 300 -2.08 6.26 -1.75
C ALA A 300 -1.06 5.13 -1.54
N SER A 301 -1.48 4.03 -0.91
CA SER A 301 -0.62 2.85 -0.71
C SER A 301 -0.37 2.11 -2.04
N ARG A 302 -1.41 1.98 -2.88
CA ARG A 302 -1.29 1.39 -4.22
C ARG A 302 -0.31 2.18 -5.10
N GLU A 303 -0.41 3.52 -5.08
CA GLU A 303 0.51 4.40 -5.81
C GLU A 303 1.95 4.30 -5.29
N MET A 304 2.14 4.15 -3.97
CA MET A 304 3.47 3.92 -3.40
C MET A 304 4.11 2.65 -3.98
N TYR A 305 3.39 1.53 -4.02
CA TYR A 305 3.90 0.30 -4.63
C TYR A 305 4.12 0.44 -6.13
N TYR A 306 3.24 1.14 -6.84
CA TYR A 306 3.38 1.38 -8.27
C TYR A 306 4.67 2.15 -8.58
N ARG A 307 5.00 3.20 -7.81
CA ARG A 307 6.28 3.92 -7.96
C ARG A 307 7.49 3.05 -7.68
N ARG A 308 7.42 2.17 -6.68
CA ARG A 308 8.52 1.22 -6.42
C ARG A 308 8.69 0.24 -7.58
N ALA A 309 7.59 -0.20 -8.17
CA ALA A 309 7.60 -1.08 -9.33
C ALA A 309 8.20 -0.39 -10.55
N GLN A 310 7.80 0.85 -10.85
CA GLN A 310 8.41 1.66 -11.90
C GLN A 310 9.92 1.80 -11.72
N GLY A 311 10.40 2.07 -10.50
CA GLY A 311 11.83 2.16 -10.21
C GLY A 311 12.58 0.82 -10.14
N ALA A 312 11.89 -0.32 -10.19
CA ALA A 312 12.47 -1.66 -10.16
C ALA A 312 12.43 -2.37 -11.52
N LEU A 313 11.44 -2.05 -12.35
CA LEU A 313 11.13 -2.74 -13.60
C LEU A 313 11.31 -1.85 -14.84
N GLY A 314 11.33 -0.52 -14.67
CA GLY A 314 11.58 0.45 -15.72
C GLY A 314 13.06 0.76 -15.93
#